data_AF-A0A382WPR9-F1
#
_entry.id   AF-A0A382WPR9-F1
#
_cell.length_a   1.000
_cell.length_b   1.000
_cell.length_c   1.000
_cell.angle_alpha   90.00
_cell.angle_beta   90.00
_cell.angle_gamma   90.00
#
_symmetry.space_group_name_H-M   'P 1'
#
loop_
_entity.id
_entity.type
_entity.pdbx_description
1 polymer ?
#
loop_
_entity_poly.entity_id
_entity_poly.type
_entity_poly.pdbx_seq_one_letter_code
_entity_poly.pdbx_strand_id
1 'polypeptide(L)' 'MKIDALKCYDDELCDFPHPRSIEGIKTLAKMRGMSVGFKAAEAFMVYRQTLK' A
#
# COMPACT_ATOMS: atom_id res chain seq x y z
N MET A 1 -0.35 12.74 -2.21
CA MET A 1 0.53 12.18 -3.27
C MET A 1 0.10 10.78 -3.70
N LYS A 2 0.20 9.70 -2.90
CA LYS A 2 -0.20 8.34 -3.36
C LYS A 2 -1.69 8.16 -3.66
N ILE A 3 -2.56 8.56 -2.72
CA ILE A 3 -4.01 8.42 -2.89
C ILE A 3 -4.52 9.26 -4.06
N ASP A 4 -3.96 10.46 -4.24
CA ASP A 4 -4.36 11.34 -5.33
C ASP A 4 -3.98 10.75 -6.70
N ALA A 5 -2.81 10.13 -6.81
CA ALA A 5 -2.41 9.42 -8.02
C ALA A 5 -3.33 8.22 -8.32
N LEU A 6 -3.78 7.49 -7.30
CA LEU A 6 -4.71 6.36 -7.48
C LEU A 6 -6.10 6.82 -7.94
N LYS A 7 -6.55 8.01 -7.54
CA LYS A 7 -7.82 8.59 -7.98
C LYS A 7 -7.85 8.96 -9.46
N CYS A 8 -6.70 9.02 -10.13
CA CYS A 8 -6.64 9.16 -11.59
C CYS A 8 -7.10 7.88 -12.33
N TYR A 9 -7.23 6.76 -11.62
CA TYR A 9 -7.71 5.46 -12.12
C TYR A 9 -8.92 5.01 -11.29
N ASP A 10 -9.96 5.84 -11.29
CA ASP A 10 -11.18 5.63 -10.51
C ASP A 10 -11.91 4.32 -10.84
N ASP A 11 -11.95 3.93 -12.11
CA ASP A 11 -12.49 2.64 -12.56
C ASP A 11 -11.73 1.42 -11.98
N GLU A 12 -10.48 1.60 -11.54
CA GLU A 12 -9.67 0.55 -10.90
C GLU A 12 -9.76 0.59 -9.37
N LEU A 13 -10.45 1.57 -8.79
CA LEU A 13 -10.75 1.59 -7.36
C LEU A 13 -11.93 0.68 -7.06
N CYS A 14 -11.97 0.16 -5.83
CA CYS A 14 -13.05 -0.71 -5.37
C CYS A 14 -13.59 -0.21 -4.04
N ASP A 15 -14.78 -0.64 -3.67
CA ASP A 15 -15.33 -0.38 -2.35
C ASP A 15 -14.65 -1.23 -1.27
N PHE A 16 -14.64 -0.72 -0.04
CA PHE A 16 -14.22 -1.51 1.12
C PHE A 16 -15.19 -2.71 1.28
N PRO A 17 -14.72 -3.94 1.58
CA PRO A 17 -13.42 -4.33 2.16
C PRO A 17 -12.31 -4.69 1.17
N HIS A 18 -12.47 -4.40 -0.12
CA HIS A 18 -11.46 -4.75 -1.11
C HIS A 18 -10.11 -4.03 -0.80
N PRO A 19 -8.95 -4.70 -0.92
CA PRO A 19 -7.65 -4.10 -0.58
C PRO A 19 -7.28 -2.88 -1.43
N ARG A 20 -7.90 -2.74 -2.62
CA ARG A 20 -7.74 -1.60 -3.53
C ARG A 20 -8.71 -0.44 -3.26
N SER A 21 -9.57 -0.56 -2.24
CA SER A 21 -10.31 0.59 -1.73
C SER A 21 -9.37 1.61 -1.10
N ILE A 22 -9.76 2.89 -1.12
CA ILE A 22 -8.98 3.95 -0.46
C ILE A 22 -8.74 3.65 1.01
N GLU A 23 -9.74 3.06 1.67
CA GLU A 23 -9.62 2.57 3.04
C GLU A 23 -8.64 1.39 3.15
N GLY A 24 -8.79 0.36 2.31
CA GLY A 24 -7.91 -0.81 2.28
C GLY A 24 -6.44 -0.44 2.06
N ILE A 25 -6.16 0.46 1.12
CA ILE A 25 -4.81 0.98 0.85
C ILE A 25 -4.23 1.69 2.08
N LYS A 26 -5.02 2.56 2.73
CA LYS A 26 -4.59 3.26 3.95
C LYS A 26 -4.36 2.28 5.11
N THR A 27 -5.23 1.30 5.27
CA THR A 27 -5.12 0.27 6.32
C THR A 27 -3.87 -0.58 6.13
N LEU A 28 -3.60 -1.07 4.92
CA LEU A 28 -2.38 -1.81 4.62
C LEU A 28 -1.12 -0.97 4.84
N ALA A 29 -1.13 0.31 4.43
CA ALA A 29 0.00 1.20 4.64
C ALA A 29 0.26 1.43 6.13
N LYS A 30 -0.78 1.66 6.95
CA LYS A 30 -0.67 1.81 8.41
C LYS A 30 -0.15 0.54 9.08
N MET A 31 -0.70 -0.63 8.72
CA MET A 31 -0.28 -1.92 9.26
C MET A 31 1.22 -2.15 9.02
N ARG A 32 1.67 -1.95 7.78
CA ARG A 32 3.09 -2.08 7.40
C ARG A 32 3.97 -1.02 8.06
N GLY A 33 3.49 0.21 8.16
CA GLY A 33 4.21 1.27 8.87
C GLY A 33 4.43 0.89 10.32
N MET A 34 3.35 0.48 11.00
CA MET A 34 3.37 0.11 12.41
C MET A 34 4.35 -1.04 12.66
N SER A 35 4.41 -2.04 11.77
CA SER A 35 5.34 -3.17 11.93
C SER A 35 6.82 -2.79 11.85
N VAL A 36 7.16 -1.59 11.34
CA VAL A 36 8.54 -1.07 11.29
C VAL A 36 8.73 0.24 12.06
N GLY A 37 7.76 0.66 12.89
CA GLY A 37 7.86 1.87 13.71
C GLY A 37 7.55 3.20 13.00
N PHE A 38 6.83 3.16 11.87
CA PHE A 38 6.44 4.35 11.10
C PHE A 38 4.91 4.47 10.96
N LYS A 39 4.42 5.65 10.57
CA LYS A 39 2.97 5.89 10.39
C LYS A 39 2.38 5.19 9.15
N ALA A 40 3.21 4.99 8.12
CA ALA A 40 2.84 4.34 6.88
C ALA A 40 4.09 3.76 6.21
N ALA A 41 3.97 2.60 5.59
CA ALA A 41 5.03 2.00 4.78
C ALA A 41 4.47 1.18 3.62
N GLU A 42 5.31 0.92 2.62
CA GLU A 42 5.05 -0.02 1.54
C GLU A 42 5.88 -1.28 1.73
N ALA A 43 5.28 -2.44 1.46
CA ALA A 43 5.97 -3.72 1.54
C ALA A 43 6.33 -4.18 0.13
N PHE A 44 7.55 -4.70 -0.01
CA PHE A 44 8.08 -5.26 -1.23
C PHE A 44 8.69 -6.63 -0.93
N MET A 45 8.76 -7.50 -1.93
CA MET A 45 9.47 -8.78 -1.87
C MET A 45 10.57 -8.77 -2.92
N VAL A 46 11.80 -9.10 -2.51
CA VAL A 46 12.95 -9.21 -3.41
C VAL A 46 13.22 -10.69 -3.66
N TYR A 47 13.16 -11.12 -4.92
CA TYR A 47 13.39 -12.53 -5.29
C TYR A 47 14.87 -12.88 -5.51
N ARG A 48 15.70 -11.89 -5.86
CA ARG A 48 17.13 -12.09 -6.12
C ARG A 48 17.94 -11.22 -5.18
N GLN A 49 18.85 -11.84 -4.44
CA GLN A 49 19.87 -11.16 -3.66
C GLN A 49 21.22 -11.48 -4.28
N THR A 50 21.98 -10.46 -4.68
CA THR A 50 23.40 -10.65 -4.94
C THR A 50 24.08 -10.83 -3.59
N LEU A 51 24.57 -12.04 -3.32
CA LEU A 51 25.46 -12.28 -2.19
C LEU A 51 26.74 -11.47 -2.40
N LYS A 52 27.16 -10.76 -1.35
CA LYS A 52 28.52 -10.22 -1.26
C LYS A 52 29.42 -11.25 -0.60
#